data_AF-A0A8J6BBN4-F1
#
_entry.id   AF-A0A8J6BBN4-F1
#
_cell.length_a   1.000
_cell.length_b   1.000
_cell.length_c   1.000
_cell.angle_alpha   90.00
_cell.angle_beta   90.00
_cell.angle_gamma   90.00
#
_symmetry.space_group_name_H-M   'P 1'
#
loop_
_entity.id
_entity.type
_entity.pdbx_description
1 polymer ?
#
loop_
_entity_poly.entity_id
_entity_poly.type
_entity_poly.pdbx_seq_one_letter_code
_entity_poly.pdbx_strand_id
1 'polypeptide(L)'
;MEVPVPVAEPGLVRSEGLLLQCTYCDSEAMHKLAQILLPGLAAVCVDGTTGDLFRKPSAVAVDLRKEMVDYVTQRSDTFIADALIESEENQDQQNEMPEDPFEIVSVFMDDFSSTKRNIIGHVSGWLLSDSREDKIDDFVQEMEMTRFWPLERREAIAEVLLKNVDLKTKYHCP
;
A
#
# COMPACT_ATOMS: atom_id res chain seq x y z
N MET A 1 -19.23 43.76 -63.39
CA MET A 1 -18.46 44.15 -62.20
C MET A 1 -18.95 43.24 -61.09
N GLU A 2 -18.25 42.13 -60.88
CA GLU A 2 -18.52 41.20 -59.78
C GLU A 2 -17.20 41.02 -59.04
N VAL A 3 -17.22 41.23 -57.74
CA VAL A 3 -16.05 41.18 -56.86
C VAL A 3 -16.11 39.83 -56.14
N PRO A 4 -15.06 38.99 -56.14
CA PRO A 4 -15.14 37.72 -55.42
C PRO A 4 -14.97 37.96 -53.91
N VAL A 5 -15.85 37.33 -53.14
CA VAL A 5 -15.79 37.27 -51.67
C VAL A 5 -14.63 36.36 -51.27
N PRO A 6 -13.76 36.72 -50.30
CA PRO A 6 -12.70 35.83 -49.86
C PRO A 6 -13.29 34.72 -49.00
N VAL A 7 -13.02 33.47 -49.37
CA VAL A 7 -13.30 32.28 -48.56
C VAL A 7 -12.42 32.34 -47.32
N ALA A 8 -13.04 32.52 -46.15
CA ALA A 8 -12.36 32.40 -44.86
C ALA A 8 -11.94 30.95 -44.67
N GLU A 9 -10.64 30.73 -44.43
CA GLU A 9 -10.12 29.43 -44.03
C GLU A 9 -10.75 29.01 -42.69
N PRO A 10 -11.17 27.75 -42.52
CA PRO A 10 -11.56 27.26 -41.21
C PRO A 10 -10.29 27.18 -40.36
N GLY A 11 -10.20 28.12 -39.41
CA GLY A 11 -9.12 28.19 -38.44
C GLY A 11 -8.88 26.84 -37.79
N LEU A 12 -7.60 26.47 -37.74
CA LEU A 12 -7.06 25.35 -36.98
C LEU A 12 -7.65 25.37 -35.57
N VAL A 13 -8.59 24.48 -35.29
CA VAL A 13 -9.09 24.23 -33.94
C VAL A 13 -7.90 23.71 -33.14
N ARG A 14 -7.29 24.60 -32.33
CA ARG A 14 -6.37 24.19 -31.27
C ARG A 14 -7.16 23.26 -30.38
N SER A 15 -6.93 21.95 -30.52
CA SER A 15 -7.36 20.98 -29.52
C SER A 15 -6.67 21.37 -28.22
N GLU A 16 -7.43 22.01 -27.35
CA GLU A 16 -7.06 22.19 -25.95
C GLU A 16 -6.72 20.79 -25.43
N GLY A 17 -5.47 20.63 -25.00
CA GLY A 17 -4.93 19.34 -24.64
C GLY A 17 -5.76 18.71 -23.54
N LEU A 18 -6.51 17.65 -23.88
CA LEU A 18 -6.74 16.58 -22.93
C LEU A 18 -5.34 16.10 -22.54
N LEU A 19 -4.85 16.56 -21.39
CA LEU A 19 -3.80 15.87 -20.67
C LEU A 19 -4.34 14.45 -20.48
N LEU A 20 -3.94 13.54 -21.35
CA LEU A 20 -4.25 12.13 -21.24
C LEU A 20 -3.60 11.68 -19.93
N GLN A 21 -4.38 11.67 -18.86
CA GLN A 21 -3.93 11.18 -17.57
C GLN A 21 -3.61 9.71 -17.79
N CYS A 22 -2.32 9.39 -17.80
CA CYS A 22 -1.87 8.06 -18.10
C CYS A 22 -2.29 7.14 -16.95
N THR A 23 -3.12 6.14 -17.26
CA THR A 23 -3.63 5.17 -16.27
C THR A 23 -2.70 3.98 -16.10
N TYR A 24 -1.46 4.05 -16.57
CA TYR A 24 -0.51 2.95 -16.47
C TYR A 24 -0.02 2.82 -15.03
N CYS A 25 -0.22 1.63 -14.48
CA CYS A 25 0.40 1.15 -13.25
C CYS A 25 0.82 -0.30 -13.49
N ASP A 26 2.05 -0.65 -13.16
CA ASP A 26 2.63 -1.95 -13.45
C ASP A 26 1.91 -3.06 -12.67
N SER A 27 1.29 -3.99 -13.39
CA SER A 27 0.48 -5.05 -12.78
C SER A 27 1.30 -6.04 -11.96
N GLU A 28 2.56 -6.30 -12.31
CA GLU A 28 3.42 -7.21 -11.56
C GLU A 28 3.83 -6.56 -10.23
N ALA A 29 4.17 -5.27 -10.25
CA ALA A 29 4.45 -4.51 -9.05
C ALA A 29 3.21 -4.39 -8.13
N MET A 30 2.05 -4.08 -8.69
CA MET A 30 0.78 -4.08 -7.92
C MET A 30 0.51 -5.44 -7.29
N HIS A 31 0.67 -6.52 -8.06
CA HIS A 31 0.45 -7.87 -7.57
C HIS A 31 1.42 -8.25 -6.44
N LYS A 32 2.70 -7.91 -6.60
CA LYS A 32 3.73 -8.16 -5.59
C LYS A 32 3.45 -7.40 -4.29
N LEU A 33 3.05 -6.13 -4.36
CA LEU A 33 2.61 -5.38 -3.18
C LEU A 33 1.37 -5.99 -2.53
N ALA A 34 0.38 -6.41 -3.34
CA ALA A 34 -0.83 -7.06 -2.84
C ALA A 34 -0.54 -8.38 -2.12
N GLN A 35 0.52 -9.11 -2.50
CA GLN A 35 0.97 -10.31 -1.81
C GLN A 35 1.56 -10.03 -0.42
N ILE A 36 2.17 -8.85 -0.19
CA ILE A 36 2.76 -8.47 1.11
C ILE A 36 1.68 -8.11 2.14
N LEU A 37 0.57 -7.50 1.67
CA LEU A 37 -0.50 -7.00 2.55
C LEU A 37 -1.16 -8.08 3.42
N LEU A 38 -1.41 -9.28 2.87
CA LEU A 38 -2.14 -10.33 3.59
C LEU A 38 -1.30 -10.97 4.71
N PRO A 39 -0.03 -11.40 4.47
CA PRO A 39 0.85 -11.88 5.53
C PRO A 39 1.11 -10.84 6.61
N GLY A 40 1.30 -9.56 6.29
CA GLY A 40 1.52 -8.55 7.32
C GLY A 40 0.27 -8.27 8.17
N LEU A 41 -0.94 -8.31 7.58
CA LEU A 41 -2.17 -8.28 8.38
C LEU A 41 -2.27 -9.50 9.30
N ALA A 42 -1.98 -10.69 8.76
CA ALA A 42 -2.00 -11.93 9.53
C ALA A 42 -1.02 -11.87 10.70
N ALA A 43 0.19 -11.35 10.49
CA ALA A 43 1.17 -11.11 11.54
C ALA A 43 0.61 -10.24 12.67
N VAL A 44 0.00 -9.09 12.34
CA VAL A 44 -0.61 -8.21 13.36
C VAL A 44 -1.76 -8.90 14.09
N CYS A 45 -2.56 -9.73 13.41
CA CYS A 45 -3.66 -10.46 14.03
C CYS A 45 -3.15 -11.57 14.97
N VAL A 46 -2.15 -12.34 14.54
CA VAL A 46 -1.50 -13.38 15.34
C VAL A 46 -0.86 -12.74 16.56
N ASP A 47 -0.11 -11.65 16.37
CA ASP A 47 0.50 -10.93 17.46
C ASP A 47 -0.58 -10.32 18.38
N GLY A 48 -1.70 -9.83 17.83
CA GLY A 48 -2.85 -9.18 18.48
C GLY A 48 -3.84 -10.02 19.25
N THR A 49 -3.96 -11.30 18.94
CA THR A 49 -4.85 -12.25 19.64
C THR A 49 -4.20 -12.87 20.87
N THR A 50 -2.93 -12.55 21.11
CA THR A 50 -2.14 -12.88 22.28
C THR A 50 -2.70 -12.16 23.52
N GLY A 51 -3.78 -12.68 24.11
CA GLY A 51 -4.36 -12.12 25.35
C GLY A 51 -5.86 -12.37 25.55
N ASP A 52 -6.60 -12.72 24.50
CA ASP A 52 -8.03 -13.04 24.58
C ASP A 52 -8.30 -14.41 23.96
N LEU A 53 -8.20 -15.46 24.79
CA LEU A 53 -8.48 -16.86 24.43
C LEU A 53 -9.86 -17.07 23.80
N PHE A 54 -10.79 -16.12 23.96
CA PHE A 54 -12.15 -16.19 23.42
C PHE A 54 -12.32 -15.45 22.10
N ARG A 55 -11.34 -14.62 21.68
CA ARG A 55 -11.41 -13.83 20.45
C ARG A 55 -10.58 -14.51 19.36
N LYS A 56 -11.28 -15.08 18.37
CA LYS A 56 -10.65 -15.64 17.17
C LYS A 56 -9.93 -14.52 16.39
N PRO A 57 -8.77 -14.79 15.77
CA PRO A 57 -8.07 -13.84 14.89
C PRO A 57 -8.97 -13.25 13.82
N SER A 58 -9.86 -14.05 13.25
CA SER A 58 -10.88 -13.59 12.29
C SER A 58 -11.82 -12.50 12.83
N ALA A 59 -12.09 -12.45 14.14
CA ALA A 59 -12.92 -11.42 14.77
C ALA A 59 -12.18 -10.10 15.05
N VAL A 60 -10.85 -10.09 15.00
CA VAL A 60 -10.00 -8.89 15.13
C VAL A 60 -9.55 -8.41 13.75
N ALA A 61 -9.42 -9.32 12.79
CA ALA A 61 -8.89 -9.07 11.46
C ALA A 61 -9.68 -8.01 10.68
N VAL A 62 -10.99 -7.89 10.86
CA VAL A 62 -11.80 -6.87 10.15
C VAL A 62 -11.37 -5.46 10.55
N ASP A 63 -11.24 -5.23 11.86
CA ASP A 63 -10.87 -3.92 12.41
C ASP A 63 -9.40 -3.61 12.09
N LEU A 64 -8.50 -4.59 12.34
CA LEU A 64 -7.08 -4.43 12.05
C LEU A 64 -6.80 -4.22 10.56
N ARG A 65 -7.54 -4.89 9.66
CA ARG A 65 -7.41 -4.64 8.21
C ARG A 65 -7.72 -3.19 7.89
N LYS A 66 -8.81 -2.66 8.43
CA LYS A 66 -9.22 -1.29 8.17
C LYS A 66 -8.17 -0.31 8.71
N GLU A 67 -7.78 -0.48 9.96
CA GLU A 67 -6.77 0.38 10.60
C GLU A 67 -5.42 0.32 9.89
N MET A 68 -5.00 -0.87 9.46
CA MET A 68 -3.76 -1.05 8.71
C MET A 68 -3.83 -0.34 7.36
N VAL A 69 -4.91 -0.53 6.60
CA VAL A 69 -5.11 0.12 5.30
C VAL A 69 -5.13 1.65 5.45
N ASP A 70 -5.87 2.16 6.43
CA ASP A 70 -5.94 3.60 6.71
C ASP A 70 -4.54 4.14 7.06
N TYR A 71 -3.79 3.44 7.92
CA TYR A 71 -2.44 3.83 8.32
C TYR A 71 -1.45 3.85 7.15
N VAL A 72 -1.34 2.75 6.39
CA VAL A 72 -0.35 2.65 5.30
C VAL A 72 -0.70 3.60 4.16
N THR A 73 -1.98 3.84 3.89
CA THR A 73 -2.42 4.80 2.88
C THR A 73 -2.05 6.22 3.32
N GLN A 74 -2.39 6.61 4.55
CA GLN A 74 -2.02 7.93 5.08
C GLN A 74 -0.51 8.14 5.09
N ARG A 75 0.26 7.14 5.53
CA ARG A 75 1.72 7.22 5.59
C ARG A 75 2.35 7.33 4.21
N SER A 76 1.79 6.64 3.21
CA SER A 76 2.26 6.73 1.83
C SER A 76 1.98 8.10 1.20
N ASP A 77 0.83 8.72 1.50
CA ASP A 77 0.42 10.00 0.92
C ASP A 77 1.40 11.14 1.29
N THR A 78 1.99 11.10 2.48
CA THR A 78 3.00 12.09 2.91
C THR A 78 4.44 11.69 2.57
N PHE A 79 4.68 10.47 2.09
CA PHE A 79 6.03 9.90 1.96
C PHE A 79 6.96 10.73 1.08
N ILE A 80 6.50 11.14 -0.11
CA ILE A 80 7.32 11.93 -1.04
C ILE A 80 7.67 13.29 -0.42
N ALA A 81 6.70 13.93 0.25
CA ALA A 81 6.93 15.21 0.92
C ALA A 81 7.94 15.07 2.05
N ASP A 82 7.80 14.02 2.88
CA ASP A 82 8.70 13.74 3.99
C ASP A 82 10.13 13.45 3.48
N ALA A 83 10.26 12.64 2.42
CA ALA A 83 11.55 12.30 1.82
C ALA A 83 12.28 13.52 1.22
N LEU A 84 11.54 14.47 0.62
CA LEU A 84 12.10 15.73 0.15
C LEU A 84 12.63 16.58 1.31
N ILE A 85 11.86 16.71 2.40
CA ILE A 85 12.28 17.48 3.58
C ILE A 85 13.53 16.86 4.23
N GLU A 86 13.55 15.54 4.42
CA GLU A 86 14.70 14.85 5.01
C GLU A 86 15.97 15.00 4.17
N SER A 87 15.84 15.03 2.83
CA SER A 87 16.96 15.26 1.91
C SER A 87 17.53 16.68 1.98
N GLU A 88 16.70 17.67 2.32
CA GLU A 88 17.13 19.07 2.51
C GLU A 88 17.82 19.29 3.87
N GLU A 89 17.34 18.60 4.93
CA GLU A 89 17.80 18.77 6.30
C GLU A 89 19.06 17.93 6.65
N ASN A 90 19.23 16.75 6.04
CA ASN A 90 20.28 15.79 6.41
C ASN A 90 21.32 15.55 5.30
N GLN A 91 21.98 16.61 4.82
CA GLN A 91 23.10 16.49 3.87
C GLN A 91 24.28 15.64 4.37
N ASP A 92 24.34 15.33 5.67
CA ASP A 92 25.45 14.62 6.34
C ASP A 92 25.08 13.26 6.97
N GLN A 93 23.81 12.81 6.93
CA GLN A 93 23.40 11.51 7.51
C GLN A 93 22.84 10.55 6.45
N GLN A 94 23.56 9.44 6.24
CA GLN A 94 23.20 8.32 5.37
C GLN A 94 22.07 7.46 5.95
N ASN A 95 21.00 8.05 6.48
CA ASN A 95 19.78 7.29 6.65
C ASN A 95 19.05 7.30 5.31
N GLU A 96 19.58 6.54 4.35
CA GLU A 96 19.00 6.43 3.02
C GLU A 96 17.62 5.78 3.17
N MET A 97 16.57 6.60 3.09
CA MET A 97 15.20 6.12 2.98
C MET A 97 15.18 5.07 1.85
N PRO A 98 14.61 3.87 2.07
CA PRO A 98 14.58 2.85 1.04
C PRO A 98 13.95 3.42 -0.22
N GLU A 99 14.62 3.25 -1.37
CA GLU A 99 14.09 3.73 -2.66
C GLU A 99 13.14 2.72 -3.31
N ASP A 100 13.16 1.47 -2.84
CA ASP A 100 12.33 0.40 -3.39
C ASP A 100 10.90 0.44 -2.79
N PRO A 101 9.85 0.58 -3.61
CA PRO A 101 8.45 0.63 -3.16
C PRO A 101 8.02 -0.52 -2.24
N PHE A 102 8.57 -1.72 -2.44
CA PHE A 102 8.18 -2.90 -1.66
C PHE A 102 8.79 -2.85 -0.26
N GLU A 103 10.05 -2.43 -0.15
CA GLU A 103 10.70 -2.17 1.13
C GLU A 103 10.02 -1.03 1.90
N ILE A 104 9.69 0.09 1.22
CA ILE A 104 8.99 1.23 1.85
C ILE A 104 7.65 0.78 2.46
N VAL A 105 6.83 0.06 1.69
CA VAL A 105 5.54 -0.44 2.20
C VAL A 105 5.73 -1.44 3.33
N SER A 106 6.76 -2.29 3.28
CA SER A 106 7.07 -3.22 4.36
C SER A 106 7.44 -2.48 5.65
N VAL A 107 8.21 -1.40 5.57
CA VAL A 107 8.50 -0.51 6.71
C VAL A 107 7.22 0.08 7.30
N PHE A 108 6.29 0.56 6.47
CA PHE A 108 5.00 1.08 6.97
C PHE A 108 4.20 0.01 7.71
N MET A 109 4.23 -1.23 7.23
CA MET A 109 3.54 -2.36 7.89
C MET A 109 4.20 -2.74 9.21
N ASP A 110 5.54 -2.72 9.27
CA ASP A 110 6.29 -2.97 10.50
C ASP A 110 6.06 -1.87 11.54
N ASP A 111 6.04 -0.60 11.11
CA ASP A 111 5.71 0.55 11.95
C ASP A 111 4.29 0.41 12.51
N PHE A 112 3.31 0.11 11.67
CA PHE A 112 1.94 -0.16 12.12
C PHE A 112 1.90 -1.29 13.15
N SER A 113 2.56 -2.40 12.87
CA SER A 113 2.66 -3.55 13.79
C SER A 113 3.25 -3.15 15.14
N SER A 114 4.28 -2.31 15.14
CA SER A 114 4.91 -1.80 16.36
C SER A 114 3.94 -0.95 17.20
N THR A 115 3.07 -0.15 16.57
CA THR A 115 2.04 0.63 17.28
C THR A 115 1.03 -0.28 18.00
N LYS A 116 0.79 -1.48 17.46
CA LYS A 116 -0.11 -2.47 18.06
C LYS A 116 0.59 -3.27 19.16
N ARG A 117 1.88 -3.56 19.02
CA ARG A 117 2.67 -4.30 20.01
C ARG A 117 2.66 -3.66 21.41
N ASN A 118 2.55 -2.34 21.52
CA ASN A 118 2.39 -1.66 22.83
C ASN A 118 1.01 -1.87 23.49
N ILE A 119 0.00 -2.27 22.72
CA ILE A 119 -1.36 -2.56 23.20
C ILE A 119 -1.51 -4.05 23.53
N ILE A 120 -0.67 -4.91 22.96
CA ILE A 120 -0.82 -6.36 23.05
C ILE A 120 0.29 -6.96 23.92
N GLY A 121 -0.07 -7.28 25.16
CA GLY A 121 0.84 -7.91 26.11
C GLY A 121 1.29 -9.30 25.68
N HIS A 122 2.58 -9.58 25.81
CA HIS A 122 3.19 -10.89 25.58
C HIS A 122 2.58 -11.96 26.50
N VAL A 123 1.67 -12.82 26.01
CA VAL A 123 1.28 -14.05 26.71
C VAL A 123 0.87 -15.18 25.75
N SER A 124 1.67 -16.24 25.75
CA SER A 124 1.56 -17.47 24.96
C SER A 124 0.15 -18.07 24.90
N GLY A 125 -0.38 -18.31 23.69
CA GLY A 125 -1.59 -19.12 23.51
C GLY A 125 -2.02 -19.38 22.07
N TRP A 126 -1.43 -20.39 21.42
CA TRP A 126 -2.13 -21.23 20.42
C TRP A 126 -1.36 -22.56 20.25
N LEU A 127 -2.03 -23.69 20.49
CA LEU A 127 -1.43 -24.99 20.83
C LEU A 127 -1.32 -25.96 19.64
N LEU A 128 -1.07 -25.49 18.42
CA LEU A 128 -1.04 -26.39 17.24
C LEU A 128 0.14 -26.18 16.26
N SER A 129 0.89 -25.07 16.35
CA SER A 129 2.18 -24.92 15.66
C SER A 129 3.23 -24.30 16.59
N ASP A 130 4.47 -24.77 16.46
CA ASP A 130 5.56 -24.46 17.39
C ASP A 130 6.22 -23.10 17.13
N SER A 131 6.14 -22.55 15.90
CA SER A 131 6.69 -21.22 15.56
C SER A 131 5.60 -20.16 15.33
N ARG A 132 5.99 -18.88 15.44
CA ARG A 132 5.09 -17.75 15.14
C ARG A 132 4.78 -17.72 13.64
N GLU A 133 5.78 -18.03 12.83
CA GLU A 133 5.75 -18.03 11.38
C GLU A 133 4.74 -19.05 10.87
N ASP A 134 4.73 -20.27 11.43
CA ASP A 134 3.73 -21.29 11.09
C ASP A 134 2.30 -20.81 11.39
N LYS A 135 2.10 -20.04 12.47
CA LYS A 135 0.77 -19.47 12.83
C LYS A 135 0.32 -18.41 11.83
N ILE A 136 1.27 -17.61 11.35
CA ILE A 136 1.00 -16.61 10.33
C ILE A 136 0.59 -17.33 9.04
N ASP A 137 1.35 -18.35 8.63
CA ASP A 137 1.07 -19.12 7.41
C ASP A 137 -0.28 -19.84 7.47
N ASP A 138 -0.58 -20.52 8.59
CA ASP A 138 -1.88 -21.17 8.83
C ASP A 138 -3.04 -20.15 8.73
N PHE A 139 -2.86 -18.96 9.31
CA PHE A 139 -3.88 -17.92 9.30
C PHE A 139 -4.03 -17.25 7.93
N VAL A 140 -2.93 -17.01 7.20
CA VAL A 140 -2.97 -16.58 5.80
C VAL A 140 -3.76 -17.58 4.98
N GLN A 141 -3.49 -18.87 5.14
CA GLN A 141 -4.21 -19.92 4.43
C GLN A 141 -5.71 -19.92 4.76
N GLU A 142 -6.09 -19.77 6.03
CA GLU A 142 -7.49 -19.62 6.44
C GLU A 142 -8.15 -18.40 5.76
N MET A 143 -7.47 -17.25 5.75
CA MET A 143 -7.96 -16.01 5.13
C MET A 143 -8.15 -16.16 3.62
N GLU A 144 -7.28 -16.91 2.94
CA GLU A 144 -7.41 -17.22 1.52
C GLU A 144 -8.59 -18.17 1.24
N MET A 145 -8.69 -19.28 1.99
CA MET A 145 -9.78 -20.25 1.84
C MET A 145 -11.15 -19.60 2.06
N THR A 146 -11.24 -18.67 3.02
CA THR A 146 -12.46 -17.94 3.36
C THR A 146 -12.71 -16.70 2.50
N ARG A 147 -11.77 -16.35 1.61
CA ARG A 147 -11.78 -15.10 0.82
C ARG A 147 -11.97 -13.85 1.70
N PHE A 148 -11.35 -13.85 2.89
CA PHE A 148 -11.44 -12.76 3.86
C PHE A 148 -11.00 -11.41 3.27
N TRP A 149 -9.88 -11.40 2.54
CA TRP A 149 -9.37 -10.25 1.80
C TRP A 149 -8.93 -10.66 0.40
N PRO A 150 -9.87 -10.65 -0.57
CA PRO A 150 -9.60 -11.08 -1.94
C PRO A 150 -8.44 -10.30 -2.58
N LEU A 151 -7.72 -10.98 -3.48
CA LEU A 151 -6.55 -10.40 -4.15
C LEU A 151 -6.89 -9.09 -4.87
N GLU A 152 -8.02 -9.01 -5.54
CA GLU A 152 -8.44 -7.83 -6.31
C GLU A 152 -8.61 -6.61 -5.41
N ARG A 153 -9.06 -6.83 -4.16
CA ARG A 153 -9.15 -5.76 -3.16
C ARG A 153 -7.79 -5.35 -2.61
N ARG A 154 -6.83 -6.27 -2.56
CA ARG A 154 -5.44 -5.97 -2.17
C ARG A 154 -4.72 -5.21 -3.27
N GLU A 155 -4.95 -5.57 -4.54
CA GLU A 155 -4.41 -4.89 -5.72
C GLU A 155 -4.88 -3.44 -5.82
N ALA A 156 -6.16 -3.15 -5.51
CA ALA A 156 -6.66 -1.78 -5.47
C ALA A 156 -5.94 -0.89 -4.43
N ILE A 157 -5.58 -1.46 -3.28
CA ILE A 157 -4.78 -0.74 -2.27
C ILE A 157 -3.32 -0.64 -2.71
N ALA A 158 -2.76 -1.71 -3.27
CA ALA A 158 -1.41 -1.74 -3.80
C ALA A 158 -1.19 -0.70 -4.90
N GLU A 159 -2.18 -0.46 -5.77
CA GLU A 159 -2.14 0.60 -6.78
C GLU A 159 -1.96 1.98 -6.16
N VAL A 160 -2.72 2.28 -5.10
CA VAL A 160 -2.63 3.56 -4.37
C VAL A 160 -1.26 3.69 -3.71
N LEU A 161 -0.81 2.65 -3.01
CA LEU A 161 0.49 2.66 -2.34
C LEU A 161 1.63 2.86 -3.34
N LEU A 162 1.61 2.13 -4.46
CA LEU A 162 2.65 2.20 -5.47
C LEU A 162 2.78 3.61 -6.07
N LYS A 163 1.64 4.27 -6.37
CA LYS A 163 1.61 5.65 -6.85
C LYS A 163 2.17 6.67 -5.86
N ASN A 164 2.08 6.36 -4.57
CA ASN A 164 2.48 7.26 -3.50
C ASN A 164 3.95 7.08 -3.10
N VAL A 165 4.55 5.92 -3.35
CA VAL A 165 5.92 5.62 -2.88
C VAL A 165 6.95 5.44 -4.01
N ASP A 166 6.52 5.30 -5.27
CA ASP A 166 7.42 5.18 -6.42
C ASP A 166 7.98 6.54 -6.85
N LEU A 167 8.95 7.02 -6.07
CA LEU A 167 9.64 8.31 -6.23
C LEU A 167 10.21 8.53 -7.64
N LYS A 168 10.63 7.44 -8.30
CA LYS A 168 11.26 7.48 -9.62
C LYS A 168 10.25 7.25 -10.75
N THR A 169 8.96 7.10 -10.44
CA THR A 169 7.88 6.83 -11.40
C THR A 169 8.24 5.65 -12.32
N LYS A 170 8.88 4.62 -11.75
CA LYS A 170 9.34 3.44 -12.48
C LYS A 170 8.19 2.52 -12.86
N TYR A 171 7.16 2.48 -12.04
CA TYR A 171 6.05 1.54 -12.11
C TYR A 171 4.72 2.23 -12.42
N HIS A 172 4.65 3.56 -12.41
CA HIS A 172 3.48 4.30 -12.85
C HIS A 172 3.84 5.54 -13.64
N CYS A 173 2.89 6.05 -14.41
CA CYS A 173 3.05 7.36 -15.03
C CYS A 173 3.01 8.49 -13.99
N PRO A 174 3.81 9.57 -14.20
CA PRO A 174 3.71 10.79 -13.40
C PRO A 174 2.33 11.46 -13.48
#